data_AF-A0A507SVL3-F1
#
_entry.id   AF-A0A507SVL3-F1
#
_cell.length_a   1.000
_cell.length_b   1.000
_cell.length_c   1.000
_cell.angle_alpha   90.00
_cell.angle_beta   90.00
_cell.angle_gamma   90.00
#
_symmetry.space_group_name_H-M   'P 1'
#
loop_
_entity.id
_entity.type
_entity.pdbx_description
1 polymer ?
#
loop_
_entity_poly.entity_id
_entity_poly.type
_entity_poly.pdbx_seq_one_letter_code
_entity_poly.pdbx_strand_id
1 'polypeptide(L)'
;MNKQYFREGFKLSKTIHFCVVLVIGIIIALAAGLVAYKYNKYDGQAQKIFSDVFLGAGIWWVVYGTLLISINKGLGSSFRQMHYSKVQNRLINRIEKLKHSAKQDSSTQAEIKVLSDELENSKIKSARSEQKNNLIYWILILLGLIGVTCSLILAFV
;
A
#
# COMPACT_ATOMS: atom_id res chain seq x y z
N MET A 1 14.64 -17.66 3.02
CA MET A 1 13.63 -16.59 3.13
C MET A 1 13.45 -15.75 1.85
N ASN A 2 14.52 -15.37 1.14
CA ASN A 2 14.41 -14.42 0.01
C ASN A 2 13.52 -14.92 -1.16
N LYS A 3 13.61 -16.18 -1.60
CA LYS A 3 12.84 -16.68 -2.76
C LYS A 3 11.31 -16.63 -2.58
N GLN A 4 10.81 -16.93 -1.38
CA GLN A 4 9.36 -16.86 -1.09
C GLN A 4 8.86 -15.40 -1.08
N TYR A 5 9.64 -14.47 -0.53
CA TYR A 5 9.28 -13.06 -0.52
C TYR A 5 9.15 -12.49 -1.94
N PHE A 6 10.11 -12.77 -2.82
CA PHE A 6 10.02 -12.36 -4.23
C PHE A 6 8.80 -12.98 -4.94
N ARG A 7 8.55 -14.28 -4.74
CA ARG A 7 7.43 -14.98 -5.37
C ARG A 7 6.06 -14.45 -4.91
N GLU A 8 5.93 -14.01 -3.66
CA GLU A 8 4.70 -13.36 -3.16
C GLU A 8 4.53 -11.91 -3.61
N GLY A 9 5.65 -11.23 -3.90
CA GLY A 9 5.66 -9.92 -4.53
C GLY A 9 5.10 -9.97 -5.95
N PHE A 10 5.55 -10.95 -6.75
CA PHE A 10 5.23 -11.13 -8.17
C PHE A 10 4.03 -12.04 -8.45
N LYS A 11 2.96 -11.95 -7.63
CA LYS A 11 1.69 -12.60 -7.98
C LYS A 11 1.16 -12.01 -9.29
N LEU A 12 0.66 -12.87 -10.18
CA LEU A 12 0.22 -12.52 -11.54
C LEU A 12 -0.72 -11.29 -11.57
N SER A 13 -1.69 -11.24 -10.65
CA SER A 13 -2.61 -10.10 -10.50
C SER A 13 -1.90 -8.78 -10.22
N LYS A 14 -0.87 -8.78 -9.34
CA LYS A 14 -0.09 -7.57 -9.03
C LYS A 14 0.81 -7.17 -10.19
N THR A 15 1.38 -8.13 -10.90
CA THR A 15 2.23 -7.88 -12.08
C THR A 15 1.41 -7.30 -13.23
N ILE A 16 0.22 -7.84 -13.51
CA ILE A 16 -0.68 -7.29 -14.53
C ILE A 16 -1.07 -5.85 -14.17
N HIS A 17 -1.46 -5.62 -12.92
CA HIS A 17 -1.81 -4.27 -12.47
C HIS A 17 -0.64 -3.29 -12.62
N PHE A 18 0.58 -3.71 -12.27
CA PHE A 18 1.78 -2.93 -12.49
C PHE A 18 2.00 -2.59 -13.96
N CYS A 19 1.87 -3.55 -14.87
CA CYS A 19 1.99 -3.30 -16.31
C CYS A 19 0.93 -2.31 -16.81
N VAL A 20 -0.32 -2.44 -16.37
CA VAL A 20 -1.41 -1.51 -16.75
C VAL A 20 -1.09 -0.08 -16.31
N VAL A 21 -0.63 0.10 -15.07
CA VAL A 21 -0.28 1.42 -14.53
C VAL A 21 0.91 2.04 -15.27
N LEU A 22 1.89 1.21 -15.63
CA LEU A 22 3.06 1.62 -16.40
C LEU A 22 2.66 2.10 -17.79
N VAL A 23 1.81 1.34 -18.50
CA VAL A 23 1.27 1.70 -19.81
C VAL A 23 0.45 3.00 -19.76
N ILE A 24 -0.43 3.17 -18.77
CA ILE A 24 -1.20 4.41 -18.59
C ILE A 24 -0.25 5.60 -18.42
N GLY A 25 0.81 5.46 -17.60
CA GLY A 25 1.81 6.51 -17.42
C GLY A 25 2.52 6.89 -18.73
N ILE A 26 2.87 5.89 -19.55
CA ILE A 26 3.47 6.12 -20.87
C ILE A 26 2.50 6.85 -21.80
N ILE A 27 1.22 6.49 -21.82
CA ILE A 27 0.20 7.14 -22.66
C ILE A 27 0.06 8.63 -22.27
N ILE A 28 -0.01 8.92 -20.97
CA ILE A 28 -0.09 10.30 -20.46
C ILE A 28 1.16 11.08 -20.86
N ALA A 29 2.34 10.48 -20.72
CA ALA A 29 3.62 11.07 -21.07
C ALA A 29 3.68 11.42 -22.57
N LEU A 30 3.28 10.48 -23.45
CA LEU A 30 3.22 10.69 -24.89
C LEU A 30 2.22 11.79 -25.26
N ALA A 31 1.03 11.79 -24.65
CA ALA A 31 0.03 12.82 -24.89
C ALA A 31 0.55 14.22 -24.49
N ALA A 32 1.19 14.33 -23.33
CA ALA A 32 1.79 15.58 -22.87
C ALA A 32 2.91 16.05 -23.82
N GLY A 33 3.76 15.15 -24.29
CA GLY A 33 4.83 15.44 -25.24
C GLY A 33 4.29 15.92 -26.60
N LEU A 34 3.27 15.26 -27.14
CA LEU A 34 2.62 15.65 -28.39
C LEU A 34 1.96 17.03 -28.28
N VAL A 35 1.31 17.32 -27.16
CA VAL A 35 0.73 18.65 -26.90
C VAL A 35 1.83 19.70 -26.85
N ALA A 36 2.89 19.49 -26.06
CA ALA A 36 3.99 20.44 -25.94
C ALA A 36 4.69 20.71 -27.29
N TYR A 37 4.84 19.67 -28.11
CA TYR A 37 5.37 19.77 -29.47
C TYR A 37 4.45 20.56 -30.39
N LYS A 38 3.14 20.24 -30.41
CA LYS A 38 2.16 20.88 -31.30
C LYS A 38 2.02 22.39 -31.03
N TYR A 39 2.11 22.80 -29.77
CA TYR A 39 1.96 24.21 -29.38
C TYR A 39 3.28 24.99 -29.38
N ASN A 40 4.39 24.42 -29.87
CA ASN A 40 5.72 25.06 -29.88
C ASN A 40 6.08 25.71 -28.53
N LYS A 41 5.72 25.05 -27.42
CA LYS A 41 5.85 25.62 -26.06
C LYS A 41 7.28 26.06 -25.74
N TYR A 42 8.28 25.48 -26.42
CA TYR A 42 9.70 25.69 -26.13
C TYR A 42 10.57 25.95 -27.36
N ASP A 43 10.09 26.65 -28.41
CA ASP A 43 10.91 27.10 -29.57
C ASP A 43 11.98 26.09 -30.05
N GLY A 44 11.56 24.84 -30.28
CA GLY A 44 12.45 23.78 -30.77
C GLY A 44 13.40 23.14 -29.74
N GLN A 45 13.34 23.53 -28.46
CA GLN A 45 14.12 22.93 -27.38
C GLN A 45 13.51 21.59 -26.94
N ALA A 46 13.85 20.53 -27.69
CA ALA A 46 13.37 19.17 -27.44
C ALA A 46 13.72 18.68 -26.01
N GLN A 47 14.86 19.10 -25.45
CA GLN A 47 15.29 18.74 -24.09
C GLN A 47 14.27 19.15 -23.02
N LYS A 48 13.68 20.35 -23.13
CA LYS A 48 12.67 20.84 -22.20
C LYS A 48 11.35 20.08 -22.33
N ILE A 49 10.98 19.69 -23.56
CA ILE A 49 9.81 18.84 -23.78
C ILE A 49 10.01 17.47 -23.12
N PHE A 50 11.16 16.84 -23.34
CA PHE A 50 11.48 15.56 -22.69
C PHE A 50 11.53 15.72 -21.17
N SER A 51 12.10 16.80 -20.65
CA SER A 51 12.12 17.09 -19.22
C SER A 51 10.70 17.15 -18.63
N ASP A 52 9.78 17.91 -19.23
CA ASP A 52 8.38 17.99 -18.79
C ASP A 52 7.67 16.62 -18.83
N VAL A 53 7.92 15.84 -19.89
CA VAL A 53 7.33 14.51 -20.09
C VAL A 53 7.82 13.52 -19.03
N PHE A 54 9.14 13.47 -18.79
CA PHE A 54 9.74 12.63 -17.75
C PHE A 54 9.28 13.06 -16.35
N LEU A 55 9.09 14.36 -16.12
CA LEU A 55 8.55 14.88 -14.86
C LEU A 55 7.14 14.38 -14.61
N GLY A 56 6.26 14.53 -15.61
CA GLY A 56 4.86 14.11 -15.52
C GLY A 56 4.73 12.61 -15.28
N ALA A 57 5.46 11.80 -16.06
CA ALA A 57 5.48 10.34 -15.89
C ALA A 57 6.05 9.92 -14.52
N GLY A 58 7.14 10.55 -14.10
CA GLY A 58 7.80 10.27 -12.82
C GLY A 58 6.89 10.58 -11.63
N ILE A 59 6.27 11.77 -11.62
CA ILE A 59 5.31 12.17 -10.58
C ILE A 59 4.12 11.23 -10.56
N TRP A 60 3.57 10.86 -11.72
CA TRP A 60 2.45 9.91 -11.81
C TRP A 60 2.77 8.58 -11.13
N TRP A 61 3.93 7.97 -11.44
CA TRP A 61 4.34 6.70 -10.83
C TRP A 61 4.63 6.81 -9.33
N VAL A 62 5.25 7.90 -8.87
CA VAL A 62 5.49 8.15 -7.44
C VAL A 62 4.18 8.30 -6.68
N VAL A 63 3.27 9.16 -7.16
CA VAL A 63 1.98 9.42 -6.51
C VAL A 63 1.15 8.13 -6.47
N TYR A 64 1.04 7.44 -7.59
CA TYR A 64 0.25 6.21 -7.68
C TYR A 64 0.82 5.10 -6.79
N GLY A 65 2.14 4.88 -6.83
CA GLY A 65 2.81 3.90 -5.99
C GLY A 65 2.63 4.20 -4.50
N THR A 66 2.77 5.47 -4.11
CA THR A 66 2.59 5.91 -2.72
C THR A 66 1.14 5.73 -2.25
N LEU A 67 0.18 6.07 -3.09
CA LEU A 67 -1.25 5.94 -2.79
C LEU A 67 -1.63 4.48 -2.59
N LEU A 68 -1.16 3.57 -3.45
CA LEU A 68 -1.41 2.13 -3.28
C LEU A 68 -0.72 1.53 -2.07
N ILE A 69 0.52 1.93 -1.76
CA ILE A 69 1.17 1.51 -0.52
C ILE A 69 0.36 1.98 0.68
N SER A 70 -0.16 3.21 0.63
CA SER A 70 -0.98 3.78 1.71
C SER A 70 -2.30 3.01 1.86
N ILE A 71 -2.99 2.68 0.77
CA ILE A 71 -4.19 1.82 0.80
C ILE A 71 -3.85 0.42 1.32
N ASN A 72 -2.74 -0.18 0.88
CA ASN A 72 -2.35 -1.53 1.27
C ASN A 72 -1.90 -1.64 2.72
N LYS A 73 -1.22 -0.63 3.26
CA LYS A 73 -0.92 -0.47 4.69
C LYS A 73 -2.15 -0.07 5.51
N GLY A 74 -3.27 0.17 4.83
CA GLY A 74 -4.54 0.57 5.41
C GLY A 74 -4.48 2.03 5.84
N LEU A 75 -4.72 2.95 4.90
CA LEU A 75 -5.26 4.25 5.26
C LEU A 75 -6.53 4.02 6.10
N GLY A 76 -6.47 4.42 7.38
CA GLY A 76 -7.51 4.10 8.38
C GLY A 76 -7.29 2.82 9.18
N SER A 77 -6.18 2.10 9.00
CA SER A 77 -5.79 0.96 9.84
C SER A 77 -5.63 1.36 11.29
N SER A 78 -5.14 2.57 11.60
CA SER A 78 -5.10 3.08 12.97
C SER A 78 -6.50 3.16 13.61
N PHE A 79 -7.53 3.60 12.88
CA PHE A 79 -8.90 3.62 13.40
C PHE A 79 -9.46 2.20 13.58
N ARG A 80 -9.18 1.31 12.61
CA ARG A 80 -9.63 -0.08 12.67
C ARG A 80 -8.92 -0.86 13.78
N GLN A 81 -7.62 -0.64 13.97
CA GLN A 81 -6.78 -1.23 15.00
C GLN A 81 -7.14 -0.68 16.38
N MET A 82 -7.50 0.59 16.49
CA MET A 82 -8.08 1.17 17.71
C MET A 82 -9.43 0.53 18.06
N HIS A 83 -10.30 0.28 17.06
CA HIS A 83 -11.55 -0.45 17.28
C HIS A 83 -11.30 -1.91 17.72
N TYR A 84 -10.40 -2.63 17.04
CA TYR A 84 -10.03 -4.00 17.43
C TYR A 84 -9.39 -4.07 18.81
N SER A 85 -8.53 -3.11 19.15
CA SER A 85 -7.91 -3.01 20.47
C SER A 85 -8.96 -2.76 21.56
N LYS A 86 -9.97 -1.91 21.31
CA LYS A 86 -11.10 -1.74 22.24
C LYS A 86 -11.90 -3.03 22.43
N VAL A 87 -12.17 -3.77 21.36
CA VAL A 87 -12.90 -5.06 21.43
C VAL A 87 -12.07 -6.10 22.19
N GLN A 88 -10.77 -6.22 21.90
CA GLN A 88 -9.87 -7.13 22.60
C GLN A 88 -9.77 -6.79 24.09
N ASN A 89 -9.60 -5.51 24.45
CA ASN A 89 -9.58 -5.09 25.85
C ASN A 89 -10.90 -5.39 26.56
N ARG A 90 -12.05 -5.26 25.89
CA ARG A 90 -13.35 -5.67 26.46
C ARG A 90 -13.41 -7.18 26.71
N LEU A 91 -12.96 -7.99 25.77
CA LEU A 91 -12.91 -9.45 25.92
C LEU A 91 -11.98 -9.87 27.07
N ILE A 92 -10.79 -9.27 27.15
CA ILE A 92 -9.82 -9.51 28.24
C ILE A 92 -10.46 -9.16 29.60
N ASN A 93 -11.01 -7.95 29.71
CA ASN A 93 -11.62 -7.49 30.96
C ASN A 93 -12.81 -8.36 31.38
N ARG A 94 -13.57 -8.92 30.42
CA ARG A 94 -14.69 -9.81 30.72
C ARG A 94 -14.21 -11.19 31.17
N ILE A 95 -13.19 -11.75 30.53
CA ILE A 95 -12.54 -12.99 30.97
C ILE A 95 -11.98 -12.84 32.37
N GLU A 96 -11.31 -11.72 32.67
CA GLU A 96 -10.71 -11.46 33.97
C GLU A 96 -11.77 -11.31 35.07
N LYS A 97 -12.87 -10.61 34.80
CA LYS A 97 -14.03 -10.54 35.71
C LYS A 97 -14.66 -11.90 35.98
N LEU A 98 -14.83 -12.74 34.96
CA LEU A 98 -15.39 -14.08 35.12
C LEU A 98 -14.43 -15.02 35.88
N LYS A 99 -13.11 -14.85 35.71
CA LYS A 99 -12.10 -15.59 36.47
C LYS A 99 -12.06 -15.22 37.96
N HIS A 100 -12.25 -13.94 38.28
CA HIS A 100 -12.25 -13.44 39.67
C HIS A 100 -13.62 -13.48 40.37
N SER A 101 -14.68 -13.84 39.64
CA SER A 101 -16.01 -14.06 40.24
C SER A 101 -15.98 -15.26 41.18
N ALA A 102 -16.45 -15.09 42.42
CA ALA A 102 -16.40 -16.10 43.49
C ALA A 102 -17.23 -17.38 43.23
N LYS A 103 -18.01 -17.43 42.13
CA LYS A 103 -18.77 -18.61 41.70
C LYS A 103 -18.26 -19.06 40.34
N GLN A 104 -17.24 -19.92 40.32
CA GLN A 104 -16.87 -20.66 39.11
C GLN A 104 -17.79 -21.88 39.00
N ASP A 105 -18.89 -21.71 38.29
CA ASP A 105 -19.73 -22.83 37.88
C ASP A 105 -19.26 -23.36 36.51
N SER A 106 -19.68 -24.57 36.15
CA SER A 106 -19.41 -25.20 34.84
C SER A 106 -19.81 -24.29 33.67
N SER A 107 -20.90 -23.54 33.83
CA SER A 107 -21.38 -22.52 32.89
C SER A 107 -20.38 -21.36 32.72
N THR A 108 -19.75 -20.91 33.80
CA THR A 108 -18.75 -19.84 33.81
C THR A 108 -17.46 -20.28 33.10
N GLN A 109 -17.05 -21.54 33.28
CA GLN A 109 -15.90 -22.11 32.55
C GLN A 109 -16.17 -22.23 31.06
N ALA A 110 -17.38 -22.61 30.66
CA ALA A 110 -17.78 -22.65 29.26
C ALA A 110 -17.77 -21.25 28.62
N GLU A 111 -18.27 -20.21 29.31
CA GLU A 111 -18.24 -18.82 28.82
C GLU A 111 -16.80 -18.31 28.67
N ILE A 112 -15.91 -18.61 29.64
CA ILE A 112 -14.49 -18.24 29.56
C ILE A 112 -13.84 -18.87 28.33
N LYS A 113 -14.13 -20.15 28.04
CA LYS A 113 -13.58 -20.86 26.89
C LYS A 113 -14.04 -20.25 25.56
N VAL A 114 -15.32 -19.92 25.44
CA VAL A 114 -15.86 -19.25 24.25
C VAL A 114 -15.20 -17.89 24.03
N LEU A 115 -15.06 -17.08 25.09
CA LEU A 115 -14.44 -15.76 25.00
C LEU A 115 -12.93 -15.85 24.69
N SER A 116 -12.22 -16.88 25.18
CA SER A 116 -10.82 -17.10 24.83
C SER A 116 -10.65 -17.50 23.37
N ASP A 117 -11.52 -18.37 22.85
CA ASP A 117 -11.49 -18.80 21.46
C ASP A 117 -11.80 -17.62 20.52
N GLU A 118 -12.73 -16.73 20.91
CA GLU A 118 -13.04 -15.51 20.14
C GLU A 118 -11.86 -14.51 20.12
N LEU A 119 -11.16 -14.38 21.24
CA LEU A 119 -9.97 -13.55 21.36
C LEU A 119 -8.80 -14.10 20.53
N GLU A 120 -8.59 -15.42 20.53
CA GLU A 120 -7.58 -16.06 19.70
C GLU A 120 -7.89 -15.89 18.20
N ASN A 121 -9.14 -16.11 17.81
CA ASN A 121 -9.60 -15.88 16.44
C ASN A 121 -9.43 -14.42 16.00
N SER A 122 -9.65 -13.46 16.90
CA SER A 122 -9.40 -12.03 16.67
C SER A 122 -7.91 -11.75 16.39
N LYS A 123 -7.01 -12.35 17.18
CA LYS A 123 -5.54 -12.19 17.02
C LYS A 123 -5.02 -12.82 15.73
N ILE A 124 -5.53 -13.99 15.35
CA ILE A 124 -5.16 -14.66 14.10
C ILE A 124 -5.60 -13.82 12.89
N LYS A 125 -6.81 -13.23 12.94
CA LYS A 125 -7.31 -12.34 11.88
C LYS A 125 -6.48 -11.05 11.74
N SER A 126 -6.01 -10.46 12.84
CA SER A 126 -5.14 -9.27 12.77
C SER A 126 -3.77 -9.61 12.17
N ALA A 127 -3.14 -10.70 12.62
CA ALA A 127 -1.81 -11.13 12.15
C ALA A 127 -1.78 -11.42 10.65
N ARG A 128 -2.83 -12.02 10.09
CA ARG A 128 -2.93 -12.28 8.63
C ARG A 128 -3.01 -11.01 7.78
N SER A 129 -3.52 -9.90 8.32
CA SER A 129 -3.71 -8.67 7.55
C SER A 129 -2.43 -7.86 7.34
N GLU A 130 -1.42 -8.05 8.19
CA GLU A 130 -0.18 -7.26 8.18
C GLU A 130 0.86 -7.73 7.15
N GLN A 131 0.78 -8.98 6.66
CA GLN A 131 1.74 -9.57 5.72
C GLN A 131 1.50 -9.21 4.24
N LYS A 132 1.08 -7.98 3.92
CA LYS A 132 0.94 -7.56 2.52
C LYS A 132 2.30 -7.13 1.94
N ASN A 133 2.87 -7.97 1.06
CA ASN A 133 4.07 -7.62 0.31
C ASN A 133 3.78 -6.53 -0.74
N ASN A 134 4.47 -5.38 -0.61
CA ASN A 134 4.32 -4.19 -1.43
C ASN A 134 5.53 -3.93 -2.37
N LEU A 135 6.39 -4.92 -2.59
CA LEU A 135 7.65 -4.79 -3.34
C LEU A 135 7.47 -4.19 -4.75
N ILE A 136 6.45 -4.61 -5.49
CA ILE A 136 6.17 -4.08 -6.84
C ILE A 136 5.90 -2.57 -6.82
N TYR A 137 5.20 -2.07 -5.79
CA TYR A 137 4.91 -0.64 -5.68
C TYR A 137 6.14 0.17 -5.30
N TRP A 138 7.06 -0.43 -4.53
CA TRP A 138 8.38 0.18 -4.27
C TRP A 138 9.22 0.30 -5.55
N ILE A 139 9.20 -0.73 -6.41
CA ILE A 139 9.84 -0.67 -7.73
C ILE A 139 9.22 0.46 -8.57
N LEU A 140 7.89 0.60 -8.56
CA LEU A 140 7.21 1.68 -9.28
C LEU A 140 7.65 3.07 -8.79
N ILE A 141 7.74 3.27 -7.47
CA ILE A 141 8.23 4.54 -6.88
C ILE A 141 9.68 4.78 -7.30
N LEU A 142 10.54 3.76 -7.27
CA LEU A 142 11.93 3.88 -7.68
C LEU A 142 12.05 4.30 -9.15
N LEU A 143 11.26 3.69 -10.05
CA LEU A 143 11.21 4.09 -11.46
C LEU A 143 10.72 5.54 -11.62
N GLY A 144 9.72 5.95 -10.83
CA GLY A 144 9.24 7.32 -10.81
C GLY A 144 10.31 8.32 -10.36
N LEU A 145 11.06 8.01 -9.30
CA LEU A 145 12.18 8.82 -8.82
C LEU A 145 13.27 8.97 -9.89
N ILE A 146 13.62 7.87 -10.57
CA ILE A 146 14.57 7.90 -11.70
C ILE A 146 14.08 8.85 -12.79
N GLY A 147 12.79 8.77 -13.16
CA GLY A 147 12.17 9.68 -14.13
C GLY A 147 12.26 11.15 -13.73
N VAL A 148 11.96 11.47 -12.46
CA VAL A 148 12.08 12.84 -11.93
C VAL A 148 13.53 13.32 -11.94
N THR A 149 14.50 12.48 -11.57
CA THR A 149 15.91 12.87 -11.63
C THR A 149 16.39 13.12 -13.07
N CYS A 150 15.98 12.28 -14.02
CA CYS A 150 16.29 12.50 -15.44
C CYS A 150 15.68 13.81 -15.95
N SER A 151 14.44 14.11 -15.55
CA SER A 151 13.78 15.38 -15.88
C SER A 151 14.58 16.58 -15.37
N LEU A 152 15.01 16.57 -14.10
CA LEU A 152 15.81 17.65 -13.53
C LEU A 152 17.12 17.83 -14.31
N ILE A 153 17.83 16.74 -14.61
CA ILE A 153 19.07 16.82 -15.39
C ILE A 153 18.80 17.47 -16.75
N LEU A 154 17.77 17.03 -17.48
CA LEU A 154 17.40 17.57 -18.79
C LEU A 154 16.85 19.01 -18.74
N ALA A 155 16.40 19.49 -17.58
CA ALA A 155 15.95 20.86 -17.41
C ALA A 155 17.12 21.85 -17.26
N PHE A 156 18.23 21.39 -16.68
CA PHE A 156 19.41 22.20 -16.37
C PHE A 156 20.55 22.07 -17.38
N VAL A 157 20.54 21.02 -18.22
CA VAL A 157 21.44 20.83 -19.37
C VAL A 157 20.86 21.51 -20.59
#